data_AF-A0A661XGS8-F1
#
_entry.id   AF-A0A661XGS8-F1
#
_cell.length_a   1.000
_cell.length_b   1.000
_cell.length_c   1.000
_cell.angle_alpha   90.00
_cell.angle_beta   90.00
_cell.angle_gamma   90.00
#
_symmetry.space_group_name_H-M   'P 1'
#
loop_
_entity.id
_entity.type
_entity.pdbx_description
1 polymer ?
#
loop_
_entity_poly.entity_id
_entity_poly.type
_entity_poly.pdbx_seq_one_letter_code
_entity_poly.pdbx_strand_id
1 'polypeptide(L)'
;MDKDMEELLNLPKKEFIKVNLKWIKEVNGGKLMDTLPLKCPLALWVAHNGAKCSRELVPNTAACPLCGAPMCPDCGNHHVETISRVTGYLSTVSGWNESKKQEFADRHRYDLEGNR
;
A
#
# COMPACT_ATOMS: atom_id res chain seq x y z
N MET A 1 3.80 -25.68 -11.24
CA MET A 1 5.06 -26.02 -10.52
C MET A 1 4.86 -25.43 -9.16
N ASP A 2 4.20 -26.23 -8.35
CA ASP A 2 3.48 -25.81 -7.16
C ASP A 2 4.49 -25.79 -6.03
N LYS A 3 5.09 -24.62 -5.81
CA LYS A 3 5.84 -24.39 -4.58
C LYS A 3 4.83 -24.46 -3.44
N ASP A 4 5.15 -25.23 -2.42
CA ASP A 4 4.32 -25.29 -1.23
C ASP A 4 4.20 -23.88 -0.61
N MET A 5 3.04 -23.59 0.00
CA MET A 5 2.76 -22.27 0.57
C MET A 5 3.84 -21.81 1.57
N GLU A 6 4.41 -22.76 2.31
CA GLU A 6 5.48 -22.50 3.27
C GLU A 6 6.80 -22.13 2.58
N GLU A 7 7.14 -22.76 1.46
CA GLU A 7 8.31 -22.40 0.65
C GLU A 7 8.18 -20.99 0.07
N LEU A 8 6.98 -20.60 -0.37
CA LEU A 8 6.72 -19.25 -0.85
C LEU A 8 6.90 -18.22 0.25
N LEU A 9 6.38 -18.47 1.44
CA LEU A 9 6.47 -17.54 2.56
C LEU A 9 7.90 -17.34 3.08
N ASN A 10 8.79 -18.30 2.85
CA ASN A 10 10.21 -18.22 3.20
C ASN A 10 11.07 -17.46 2.16
N LEU A 11 10.51 -17.08 1.01
CA LEU A 11 11.24 -16.29 0.01
C LEU A 11 11.54 -14.87 0.54
N PRO A 12 12.68 -14.26 0.13
CA PRO A 12 12.92 -12.85 0.36
C PRO A 12 11.77 -12.00 -0.21
N LYS A 13 11.37 -10.92 0.49
CA LYS A 13 10.24 -10.04 0.12
C LYS A 13 10.19 -9.69 -1.36
N LYS A 14 11.33 -9.30 -1.94
CA LYS A 14 11.42 -8.90 -3.36
C LYS A 14 11.07 -10.05 -4.30
N GLU A 15 11.50 -11.27 -3.99
CA GLU A 15 11.23 -12.46 -4.78
C GLU A 15 9.80 -12.93 -4.59
N PHE A 16 9.30 -12.91 -3.35
CA PHE A 16 7.89 -13.21 -3.06
C PHE A 16 6.94 -12.33 -3.86
N ILE A 17 7.19 -11.01 -3.90
CA ILE A 17 6.38 -10.07 -4.69
C ILE A 17 6.47 -10.40 -6.19
N LYS A 18 7.66 -10.70 -6.72
CA LYS A 18 7.84 -11.07 -8.14
C LYS A 18 7.02 -12.31 -8.51
N VAL A 19 7.05 -13.35 -7.67
CA VAL A 19 6.28 -14.59 -7.89
C VAL A 19 4.78 -14.28 -7.91
N ASN A 20 4.27 -13.53 -6.93
CA ASN A 20 2.85 -13.17 -6.88
C ASN A 20 2.43 -12.28 -8.06
N LEU A 21 3.27 -11.34 -8.48
CA LEU A 21 3.01 -10.51 -9.67
C LEU A 21 2.97 -11.34 -10.96
N LYS A 22 3.82 -12.36 -11.08
CA LYS A 22 3.79 -13.29 -12.21
C LYS A 22 2.46 -14.08 -12.22
N TRP A 23 2.06 -14.59 -11.07
CA TRP A 23 0.78 -15.27 -10.92
C TRP A 23 -0.42 -14.36 -11.26
N ILE A 24 -0.42 -13.11 -10.80
CA ILE A 24 -1.45 -12.11 -11.16
C ILE A 24 -1.54 -11.92 -12.68
N LYS A 25 -0.41 -11.86 -13.38
CA LYS A 25 -0.39 -11.72 -14.85
C LYS A 25 -0.95 -12.95 -15.55
N GLU A 26 -0.58 -14.15 -15.09
CA GLU A 26 -0.97 -15.41 -15.72
C GLU A 26 -2.44 -15.78 -15.43
N VAL A 27 -2.92 -15.57 -14.21
CA VAL A 27 -4.23 -16.06 -13.74
C VAL A 27 -5.29 -14.97 -13.75
N ASN A 28 -4.96 -13.75 -13.30
CA ASN A 28 -5.92 -12.65 -13.18
C ASN A 28 -5.85 -11.66 -14.36
N GLY A 29 -5.15 -12.03 -15.44
CA GLY A 29 -4.96 -11.17 -16.61
C GLY A 29 -4.28 -9.83 -16.29
N GLY A 30 -3.48 -9.78 -15.21
CA GLY A 30 -2.80 -8.56 -14.77
C GLY A 30 -3.64 -7.63 -13.88
N LYS A 31 -4.90 -7.97 -13.57
CA LYS A 31 -5.71 -7.20 -12.61
C LYS A 31 -5.21 -7.45 -11.18
N LEU A 32 -5.24 -6.41 -10.35
CA LEU A 32 -4.89 -6.53 -8.92
C LEU A 32 -5.82 -7.53 -8.21
N MET A 33 -5.33 -8.13 -7.13
CA MET A 33 -6.10 -9.06 -6.31
C MET A 33 -7.23 -8.33 -5.59
N ASP A 34 -8.47 -8.78 -5.81
CA ASP A 34 -9.64 -8.35 -5.07
C ASP A 34 -9.69 -9.10 -3.73
N THR A 35 -8.98 -8.58 -2.73
CA THR A 35 -8.87 -9.18 -1.40
C THR A 35 -8.88 -8.11 -0.32
N LEU A 36 -9.34 -8.47 0.87
CA LEU A 36 -9.18 -7.61 2.04
C LEU A 36 -7.69 -7.38 2.34
N PRO A 37 -7.26 -6.16 2.70
CA PRO A 37 -5.84 -5.84 2.89
C PRO A 37 -5.10 -6.79 3.84
N LEU A 38 -5.74 -7.19 4.94
CA LEU A 38 -5.17 -8.12 5.92
C LEU A 38 -5.08 -9.58 5.41
N LYS A 39 -5.82 -9.92 4.36
CA LYS A 39 -5.78 -11.24 3.70
C LYS A 39 -4.90 -11.25 2.44
N CYS A 40 -4.29 -10.12 2.10
CA CYS A 40 -3.35 -10.04 0.99
C CYS A 40 -2.14 -10.97 1.24
N PRO A 41 -1.65 -11.72 0.24
CA PRO A 41 -0.46 -12.56 0.39
C PRO A 41 0.76 -11.81 0.93
N LEU A 42 0.93 -10.53 0.58
CA LEU A 42 2.01 -9.71 1.15
C LEU A 42 1.79 -9.40 2.63
N ALA A 43 0.55 -9.21 3.09
CA ALA A 43 0.25 -9.04 4.51
C ALA A 43 0.54 -10.33 5.29
N LEU A 44 0.18 -11.49 4.73
CA LEU A 44 0.50 -12.80 5.30
C LEU A 44 2.01 -13.04 5.37
N TRP A 45 2.75 -12.68 4.31
CA TRP A 45 4.22 -12.77 4.29
C TRP A 45 4.86 -11.91 5.38
N VAL A 46 4.36 -10.68 5.57
CA VAL A 46 4.84 -9.76 6.63
C VAL A 46 4.59 -10.34 8.02
N ALA A 47 3.39 -10.90 8.25
CA ALA A 47 3.02 -11.51 9.52
C ALA A 47 3.87 -12.75 9.81
N HIS A 48 4.07 -13.62 8.82
CA HIS A 48 4.87 -14.84 8.92
C HIS A 48 6.34 -14.54 9.25
N ASN A 49 6.94 -13.58 8.52
CA ASN A 49 8.36 -13.25 8.66
C ASN A 49 8.66 -12.22 9.76
N GLY A 50 7.64 -11.78 10.51
CA GLY A 50 7.79 -10.78 11.57
C GLY A 50 8.44 -9.49 11.10
N ALA A 51 8.16 -9.05 9.86
CA ALA A 51 8.84 -7.91 9.26
C ALA A 51 8.53 -6.62 10.05
N LYS A 52 9.56 -6.09 10.73
CA LYS A 52 9.42 -4.93 11.62
C LYS A 52 9.34 -3.63 10.84
N CYS A 53 8.54 -2.70 11.34
CA CYS A 53 8.62 -1.31 10.91
C CYS A 53 9.98 -0.73 11.33
N SER A 54 10.60 0.03 10.43
CA SER A 54 11.84 0.78 10.70
C SER A 54 11.63 1.88 11.74
N ARG A 55 10.42 2.44 11.80
CA ARG A 55 9.98 3.57 12.62
C ARG A 55 8.46 3.58 12.74
N GLU A 56 7.94 4.30 13.73
CA GLU A 56 6.51 4.44 13.99
C GLU A 56 5.80 5.29 12.92
N LEU A 57 6.43 6.38 12.47
CA LEU A 57 5.91 7.27 11.43
C LEU A 57 6.82 7.25 10.20
N VAL A 58 6.23 6.94 9.04
CA VAL A 58 6.89 7.02 7.73
C VAL A 58 6.41 8.27 6.99
N PRO A 59 7.27 8.90 6.16
CA PRO A 59 6.92 10.14 5.47
C PRO A 59 5.84 9.96 4.40
N ASN A 60 5.65 8.74 3.90
CA ASN A 60 4.70 8.42 2.84
C ASN A 60 4.12 7.01 3.00
N THR A 61 2.93 6.82 2.43
CA THR A 61 2.26 5.52 2.31
C THR A 61 2.35 5.06 0.87
N ALA A 62 2.69 3.79 0.63
CA ALA A 62 2.78 3.21 -0.71
C ALA A 62 1.50 2.43 -1.05
N ALA A 63 1.16 2.32 -2.34
CA ALA A 63 0.13 1.39 -2.80
C ALA A 63 0.72 -0.01 -2.95
N CYS A 64 0.03 -1.03 -2.41
CA CYS A 64 0.46 -2.42 -2.51
C CYS A 64 0.47 -2.88 -3.97
N PRO A 65 1.57 -3.49 -4.47
CA PRO A 65 1.65 -3.94 -5.86
C PRO A 65 0.72 -5.13 -6.15
N LEU A 66 0.18 -5.78 -5.11
CA LEU A 66 -0.64 -6.98 -5.26
C LEU A 66 -2.15 -6.68 -5.21
N CYS A 67 -2.60 -5.88 -4.25
CA CYS A 67 -4.03 -5.56 -4.05
C CYS A 67 -4.35 -4.05 -4.15
N GLY A 68 -3.36 -3.18 -4.33
CA GLY A 68 -3.54 -1.73 -4.42
C GLY A 68 -3.80 -1.01 -3.09
N ALA A 69 -4.10 -1.74 -2.01
CA ALA A 69 -4.35 -1.15 -0.71
C ALA A 69 -3.12 -0.42 -0.14
N PRO A 70 -3.31 0.60 0.73
CA PRO A 70 -2.21 1.29 1.38
C PRO A 70 -1.33 0.35 2.20
N MET A 71 0.00 0.55 2.13
CA MET A 71 0.99 -0.19 2.88
C MET A 71 2.19 0.68 3.28
N CYS A 72 2.94 0.23 4.28
CA CYS A 72 4.22 0.85 4.66
C CYS A 72 5.27 0.62 3.55
N PRO A 73 5.95 1.66 3.05
CA PRO A 73 6.95 1.51 2.00
C PRO A 73 8.17 0.68 2.45
N ASP A 74 8.50 0.74 3.73
CA ASP A 74 9.68 0.08 4.30
C ASP A 74 9.39 -1.42 4.51
N CYS A 75 8.44 -1.75 5.39
CA CYS A 75 8.16 -3.15 5.76
C CYS A 75 7.10 -3.83 4.86
N GLY A 76 6.20 -3.10 4.21
CA GLY A 76 5.13 -3.65 3.37
C GLY A 76 3.86 -4.08 4.13
N ASN A 77 3.77 -3.76 5.43
CA ASN A 77 2.58 -4.04 6.23
C ASN A 77 1.39 -3.19 5.76
N HIS A 78 0.20 -3.78 5.73
CA HIS A 78 -1.06 -3.11 5.39
C HIS A 78 -1.72 -2.43 6.60
N HIS A 79 -1.24 -2.70 7.82
CA HIS A 79 -1.73 -2.04 9.02
C HIS A 79 -1.15 -0.63 9.14
N VAL A 80 -1.65 0.27 8.28
CA VAL A 80 -1.23 1.67 8.18
C VAL A 80 -2.45 2.59 8.18
N GLU A 81 -2.28 3.77 8.77
CA GLU A 81 -3.24 4.87 8.69
C GLU A 81 -2.58 6.03 7.93
N THR A 82 -3.31 6.62 6.99
CA THR A 82 -2.76 7.74 6.21
C THR A 82 -3.17 9.04 6.89
N ILE A 83 -2.20 9.88 7.23
CA ILE A 83 -2.44 11.17 7.89
C ILE A 83 -2.22 12.28 6.87
N SER A 84 -3.14 13.23 6.80
CA SER A 84 -3.05 14.36 5.88
C SER A 84 -3.59 15.66 6.49
N ARG A 85 -3.06 16.78 6.01
CA ARG A 85 -3.39 18.15 6.43
C ARG A 85 -4.30 18.82 5.39
N VAL A 86 -5.57 18.42 5.36
CA VAL A 86 -6.55 18.97 4.41
C VAL A 86 -7.14 20.32 4.87
N THR A 87 -7.29 20.56 6.16
CA THR A 87 -7.85 21.83 6.71
C THR A 87 -6.86 22.58 7.61
N GLY A 88 -5.55 22.45 7.34
CA GLY A 88 -4.51 23.16 8.12
C GLY A 88 -3.97 22.42 9.36
N TYR A 89 -4.65 21.39 9.87
CA TYR A 89 -4.15 20.48 10.92
C TYR A 89 -4.08 19.02 10.45
N LEU A 90 -3.29 18.18 11.13
CA LEU A 90 -3.15 16.75 10.80
C LEU A 90 -4.41 15.97 11.20
N SER A 91 -4.91 15.14 10.29
CA SER A 91 -6.08 14.27 10.50
C SER A 91 -5.91 12.95 9.73
N THR A 92 -6.53 11.88 10.21
CA THR A 92 -6.56 10.61 9.47
C THR A 92 -7.46 10.73 8.25
N VAL A 93 -7.01 10.20 7.12
CA VAL A 93 -7.77 10.21 5.85
C VAL A 93 -9.01 9.33 5.97
N SER A 94 -8.93 8.23 6.72
CA SER A 94 -10.08 7.37 7.04
C SER A 94 -11.20 8.12 7.76
N GLY A 95 -10.87 9.15 8.56
CA GLY A 95 -11.81 9.98 9.31
C GLY A 95 -12.31 11.22 8.58
N TRP A 96 -12.06 11.36 7.28
CA TRP A 96 -12.54 12.52 6.52
C TRP A 96 -14.04 12.45 6.26
N ASN A 97 -14.74 13.51 6.66
CA ASN A 97 -16.13 13.75 6.29
C ASN A 97 -16.24 14.28 4.84
N GLU A 98 -17.47 14.44 4.35
CA GLU A 98 -17.72 14.89 2.97
C GLU A 98 -17.09 16.25 2.66
N SER A 99 -17.16 17.21 3.59
CA SER A 99 -16.56 18.53 3.38
C SER A 99 -15.04 18.48 3.25
N LYS A 100 -14.34 17.65 4.03
CA LYS A 100 -12.88 17.45 3.89
C LYS A 100 -12.52 16.75 2.58
N LYS A 101 -13.33 15.78 2.13
CA LYS A 101 -13.12 15.13 0.84
C LYS A 101 -13.30 16.13 -0.31
N GLN A 102 -14.31 16.99 -0.22
CA GLN A 102 -14.56 18.05 -1.18
C GLN A 102 -13.43 19.09 -1.19
N GLU A 103 -12.99 19.56 -0.02
CA GLU A 103 -11.80 20.43 0.12
C GLU A 103 -10.57 19.83 -0.56
N PHE A 104 -10.34 18.52 -0.42
CA PHE A 104 -9.25 17.84 -1.12
C PHE A 104 -9.45 17.79 -2.64
N ALA A 105 -10.68 17.57 -3.11
CA ALA A 105 -11.01 17.54 -4.52
C ALA A 105 -10.84 18.91 -5.20
N ASP A 106 -11.21 19.99 -4.50
CA ASP A 106 -11.13 21.37 -5.00
C ASP A 106 -9.70 21.94 -4.98
N ARG A 107 -8.75 21.22 -4.36
CA ARG A 107 -7.34 21.63 -4.32
C ARG A 107 -6.69 21.46 -5.68
N HIS A 108 -6.30 22.58 -6.27
CA HIS A 108 -5.46 22.63 -7.45
C HIS A 108 -4.15 23.34 -7.16
N ARG A 109 -3.08 22.92 -7.83
CA ARG A 109 -1.81 23.64 -7.82
C ARG A 109 -1.90 24.76 -8.83
N TYR A 110 -1.64 25.98 -8.39
CA TYR A 110 -1.47 27.11 -9.30
C TYR A 110 -0.07 27.00 -9.92
N ASP A 111 0.00 26.86 -11.25
CA ASP A 111 1.26 27.07 -11.96
C ASP A 111 1.52 28.58 -11.98
N LEU A 112 2.60 29.03 -11.38
CA LEU A 112 3.03 30.41 -11.52
C LEU A 112 3.71 30.49 -12.90
N GLU A 113 3.04 31.03 -13.90
CA GLU A 113 3.62 31.21 -15.23
C GLU A 113 4.99 31.91 -15.12
N GLY A 114 6.08 31.17 -15.38
CA GLY A 114 7.41 31.76 -15.50
C GLY A 114 8.60 31.06 -14.83
N ASN A 115 8.50 29.82 -14.34
CA ASN A 115 9.70 29.13 -13.83
C ASN A 115 9.78 27.66 -14.29
N ARG A 116 10.07 27.47 -15.58
CA ARG A 116 10.63 26.22 -16.13
C ARG A 116 12.00 26.51 -16.72
#